data_AF-A0A1W2B7B3-F1
#
_entry.id   AF-A0A1W2B7B3-F1
#
_cell.length_a   1.000
_cell.length_b   1.000
_cell.length_c   1.000
_cell.angle_alpha   90.00
_cell.angle_beta   90.00
_cell.angle_gamma   90.00
#
_symmetry.space_group_name_H-M   'P 1'
#
loop_
_entity.id
_entity.type
_entity.pdbx_description
1 polymer ?
#
loop_
_entity_poly.entity_id
_entity_poly.type
_entity_poly.pdbx_seq_one_letter_code
_entity_poly.pdbx_strand_id
1 'polypeptide(L)'
;MKEDKNKDDVFETTSDVPEVIEDIDIPGVEEPEEGKKEEGKKDDEKKKDLDVIATEFAIAVYGFAAHVRSLGHVALSEMMFKDVMNVNLAANMASDSIGKERFIRCLEDGFYSSGRVIEYLKFSTLVGVTSEESGRLYDEADKIHRIFAASLRTATGNKKQSPQVQQLQQALAARTVV
;
A
#
# COMPACT_ATOMS: atom_id res chain seq x y z
N MET A 1 38.80 -50.39 4.73
CA MET A 1 37.38 -50.58 4.36
C MET A 1 36.95 -49.30 3.65
N LYS A 2 36.95 -49.33 2.31
CA LYS A 2 35.75 -49.26 1.44
C LYS A 2 35.06 -47.89 1.59
N GLU A 3 35.40 -46.91 0.75
CA GLU A 3 34.70 -46.60 -0.52
C GLU A 3 33.19 -46.58 -0.34
N ASP A 4 32.56 -45.41 -0.52
CA ASP A 4 31.60 -45.28 -1.62
C ASP A 4 31.42 -43.82 -2.07
N LYS A 5 31.55 -43.68 -3.38
CA LYS A 5 31.39 -42.49 -4.20
C LYS A 5 29.91 -42.39 -4.54
N ASN A 6 29.26 -41.23 -4.35
CA ASN A 6 27.97 -40.99 -4.97
C ASN A 6 28.17 -40.16 -6.23
N LYS A 7 27.77 -40.77 -7.35
CA LYS A 7 27.81 -40.25 -8.71
C LYS A 7 26.54 -39.44 -9.01
N ASP A 8 26.74 -38.38 -9.78
CA ASP A 8 25.98 -37.97 -10.95
C ASP A 8 24.49 -38.33 -11.02
N ASP A 9 23.63 -37.30 -11.04
CA ASP A 9 22.50 -37.29 -11.96
C ASP A 9 22.42 -35.91 -12.63
N VAL A 10 22.84 -35.93 -13.89
CA VAL A 10 22.78 -34.87 -14.88
C VAL A 10 21.36 -34.86 -15.45
N PHE A 11 20.64 -33.75 -15.32
CA PHE A 11 19.37 -33.56 -16.02
C PHE A 11 19.63 -32.73 -17.29
N GLU A 12 20.07 -33.41 -18.35
CA GLU A 12 20.01 -32.89 -19.71
C GLU A 12 18.64 -33.27 -20.30
N THR A 13 17.82 -32.27 -20.62
CA THR A 13 16.71 -32.45 -21.56
C THR A 13 16.83 -31.39 -22.64
N THR A 14 17.52 -31.76 -23.70
CA THR A 14 17.41 -31.13 -25.02
C THR A 14 16.20 -31.73 -25.73
N SER A 15 15.30 -30.89 -26.20
CA SER A 15 14.28 -31.27 -27.18
C SER A 15 14.14 -30.13 -28.18
N ASP A 16 14.88 -30.26 -29.26
CA ASP A 16 14.79 -29.42 -30.44
C ASP A 16 13.74 -29.96 -31.44
N VAL A 17 13.15 -28.99 -32.18
CA VAL A 17 12.56 -29.03 -33.56
C VAL A 17 11.14 -29.62 -33.76
N PRO A 18 10.32 -29.21 -34.79
CA PRO A 18 10.24 -28.00 -35.66
C PRO A 18 8.92 -27.19 -35.47
N GLU A 19 8.79 -25.89 -35.78
CA GLU A 19 8.71 -25.17 -37.08
C GLU A 19 7.36 -25.22 -37.86
N VAL A 20 6.85 -24.02 -38.18
CA VAL A 20 5.97 -23.60 -39.30
C VAL A 20 4.47 -23.97 -39.34
N ILE A 21 3.63 -22.92 -39.27
CA ILE A 21 2.38 -22.76 -40.06
C ILE A 21 2.39 -21.28 -40.51
N GLU A 22 2.94 -20.99 -41.69
CA GLU A 22 2.21 -20.72 -42.95
C GLU A 22 1.19 -19.57 -42.87
N ASP A 23 1.64 -18.45 -43.44
CA ASP A 23 0.96 -17.29 -44.02
C ASP A 23 -0.55 -17.45 -44.29
N ILE A 24 -1.34 -16.55 -43.70
CA ILE A 24 -2.69 -16.25 -44.16
C ILE A 24 -2.67 -14.85 -44.77
N ASP A 25 -2.59 -14.80 -46.09
CA ASP A 25 -2.86 -13.62 -46.92
C ASP A 25 -4.37 -13.35 -46.96
N ILE A 26 -4.82 -12.23 -46.38
CA ILE A 26 -6.17 -11.69 -46.61
C ILE A 26 -6.02 -10.38 -47.39
N PRO A 27 -6.45 -10.31 -48.67
CA PRO A 27 -6.40 -9.08 -49.44
C PRO A 27 -7.48 -8.11 -48.97
N GLY A 28 -7.08 -6.84 -48.84
CA GLY A 28 -7.82 -5.80 -48.14
C GLY A 28 -9.02 -5.20 -48.86
N VAL A 29 -9.77 -4.40 -48.10
CA VAL A 29 -10.69 -3.34 -48.58
C VAL A 29 -10.77 -2.23 -47.50
N GLU A 30 -10.18 -1.08 -47.84
CA GLU A 30 -10.56 0.33 -47.59
C GLU A 30 -10.84 0.87 -46.16
N GLU A 31 -9.94 1.76 -45.69
CA GLU A 31 -10.28 2.98 -44.89
C GLU A 31 -10.82 4.08 -45.84
N PRO A 32 -11.72 5.03 -45.45
CA PRO A 32 -11.48 6.07 -44.41
C PRO A 32 -12.81 6.46 -43.66
N GLU A 33 -12.99 7.45 -42.78
CA GLU A 33 -12.21 8.59 -42.28
C GLU A 33 -12.79 9.04 -40.90
N GLU A 34 -11.90 9.59 -40.08
CA GLU A 34 -12.08 10.62 -39.03
C GLU A 34 -13.47 10.87 -38.40
N GLY A 35 -13.62 10.34 -37.18
CA GLY A 35 -14.44 10.96 -36.14
C GLY A 35 -13.58 11.32 -34.94
N LYS A 36 -13.04 12.54 -34.90
CA LYS A 36 -12.37 13.12 -33.72
C LYS A 36 -13.31 13.01 -32.51
N LYS A 37 -13.06 12.03 -31.65
CA LYS A 37 -13.45 12.11 -30.24
C LYS A 37 -12.24 12.65 -29.49
N GLU A 38 -12.44 13.82 -28.90
CA GLU A 38 -11.52 14.46 -27.98
C GLU A 38 -10.97 13.42 -27.00
N GLU A 39 -9.67 13.12 -27.16
CA GLU A 39 -8.87 12.50 -26.12
C GLU A 39 -8.83 13.49 -24.96
N GLY A 40 -9.80 13.36 -24.06
CA GLY A 40 -9.57 13.74 -22.68
C GLY A 40 -8.34 12.97 -22.24
N LYS A 41 -7.20 13.67 -22.10
CA LYS A 41 -6.04 13.19 -21.35
C LYS A 41 -6.57 12.73 -19.99
N LYS A 42 -6.87 11.45 -19.88
CA LYS A 42 -6.73 10.75 -18.61
C LYS A 42 -5.23 10.79 -18.37
N ASP A 43 -4.82 11.64 -17.44
CA ASP A 43 -3.57 11.44 -16.77
C ASP A 43 -3.60 9.99 -16.28
N ASP A 44 -2.87 9.11 -16.98
CA ASP A 44 -2.54 7.76 -16.51
C ASP A 44 -1.62 7.95 -15.31
N GLU A 45 -2.22 8.37 -14.20
CA GLU A 45 -1.60 8.37 -12.90
C GLU A 45 -1.29 6.90 -12.62
N LYS A 46 -0.04 6.49 -12.89
CA LYS A 46 0.43 5.13 -12.59
C LYS A 46 0.07 4.86 -11.13
N LYS A 47 -0.90 3.96 -10.92
CA LYS A 47 -1.29 3.54 -9.57
C LYS A 47 -0.04 2.95 -8.92
N LYS A 48 0.51 3.67 -7.95
CA LYS A 48 1.59 3.16 -7.12
C LYS A 48 1.03 2.06 -6.23
N ASP A 49 1.82 1.01 -6.03
CA ASP A 49 1.48 -0.06 -5.10
C ASP A 49 1.50 0.46 -3.65
N LEU A 50 0.74 -0.19 -2.77
CA LEU A 50 0.53 0.27 -1.39
C LEU A 50 1.83 0.32 -0.59
N ASP A 51 2.74 -0.62 -0.81
CA ASP A 51 4.07 -0.69 -0.21
C ASP A 51 4.94 0.52 -0.61
N VAL A 52 4.90 0.92 -1.88
CA VAL A 52 5.60 2.13 -2.37
C VAL A 52 5.03 3.38 -1.70
N ILE A 53 3.70 3.51 -1.68
CA ILE A 53 3.01 4.65 -1.04
C ILE A 53 3.34 4.69 0.47
N ALA A 54 3.31 3.55 1.15
CA ALA A 54 3.59 3.46 2.57
C ALA A 54 5.06 3.77 2.89
N THR A 55 6.00 3.41 2.01
CA THR A 55 7.42 3.73 2.14
C THR A 55 7.66 5.24 2.00
N GLU A 56 7.10 5.87 0.96
CA GLU A 56 7.22 7.32 0.76
C GLU A 56 6.65 8.09 1.96
N PHE A 57 5.48 7.66 2.45
CA PHE A 57 4.85 8.24 3.63
C PHE A 57 5.69 8.04 4.90
N ALA A 58 6.28 6.85 5.10
CA ALA A 58 7.13 6.59 6.26
C ALA A 58 8.35 7.52 6.29
N ILE A 59 8.96 7.79 5.14
CA ILE A 59 10.08 8.73 5.03
C ILE A 59 9.63 10.16 5.38
N ALA A 60 8.48 10.59 4.87
CA ALA A 60 7.95 11.93 5.11
C ALA A 60 7.61 12.15 6.60
N VAL A 61 6.90 11.21 7.22
CA VAL A 61 6.59 11.24 8.66
C VAL A 61 7.87 11.11 9.48
N TYR A 62 8.88 10.37 9.02
CA TYR A 62 10.16 10.28 9.71
C TYR A 62 10.83 11.66 9.85
N GLY A 63 10.85 12.43 8.76
CA GLY A 63 11.36 13.80 8.75
C GLY A 63 10.61 14.70 9.74
N PHE A 64 9.28 14.63 9.71
CA PHE A 64 8.44 15.40 10.63
C PHE A 64 8.62 14.97 12.10
N ALA A 65 8.68 13.67 12.38
CA ALA A 65 8.90 13.17 13.73
C ALA A 65 10.27 13.58 14.27
N ALA A 66 11.31 13.66 13.43
CA ALA A 66 12.60 14.22 13.83
C ALA A 66 12.50 15.71 14.20
N HIS A 67 11.72 16.49 13.45
CA HIS A 67 11.41 17.88 13.79
C HIS A 67 10.63 18.01 15.12
N VAL A 68 9.61 17.18 15.33
CA VAL A 68 8.87 17.11 16.60
C VAL A 68 9.83 16.81 17.78
N ARG A 69 10.82 15.93 17.57
CA ARG A 69 11.85 15.61 18.57
C ARG A 69 12.72 16.81 18.89
N SER A 70 13.15 17.57 17.87
CA SER A 70 14.04 18.72 18.08
C SER A 70 13.36 19.86 18.83
N LEU A 71 12.03 19.94 18.78
CA LEU A 71 11.21 20.84 19.57
C LEU A 71 10.96 20.35 21.02
N GLY A 72 11.56 19.23 21.43
CA GLY A 72 11.48 18.70 22.79
C GLY A 72 10.35 17.69 23.01
N HIS A 73 9.54 17.39 22.00
CA HIS A 73 8.43 16.42 22.10
C HIS A 73 8.89 14.98 21.80
N VAL A 74 9.85 14.47 22.58
CA VAL A 74 10.51 13.18 22.35
C VAL A 74 9.50 12.01 22.32
N ALA A 75 8.57 11.95 23.27
CA ALA A 75 7.59 10.87 23.34
C ALA A 75 6.63 10.86 22.14
N LEU A 76 6.18 12.04 21.68
CA LEU A 76 5.32 12.15 20.51
C LEU A 76 6.06 11.70 19.25
N SER A 77 7.31 12.13 19.08
CA SER A 77 8.18 11.71 18.00
C SER A 77 8.36 10.18 17.95
N GLU A 78 8.66 9.55 19.08
CA GLU A 78 8.85 8.09 19.15
C GLU A 78 7.58 7.30 18.85
N MET A 79 6.42 7.78 19.31
CA MET A 79 5.13 7.18 18.95
C MET A 79 4.85 7.29 17.46
N MET A 80 5.11 8.45 16.84
CA MET A 80 4.95 8.65 15.39
C MET A 80 5.88 7.74 14.59
N PHE A 81 7.17 7.65 14.96
CA PHE A 81 8.11 6.76 14.30
C PHE A 81 7.67 5.29 14.39
N LYS A 82 7.30 4.84 15.58
CA LYS A 82 6.87 3.45 15.78
C LYS A 82 5.68 3.10 14.90
N ASP A 83 4.64 3.93 14.91
CA ASP A 83 3.41 3.60 14.19
C ASP A 83 3.52 3.81 12.68
N VAL A 84 4.33 4.76 12.20
CA VAL A 84 4.56 4.86 10.76
C VAL A 84 5.40 3.70 10.23
N MET A 85 6.34 3.18 11.02
CA MET A 85 7.05 1.95 10.66
C MET A 85 6.12 0.74 10.64
N ASN A 86 5.15 0.67 11.57
CA ASN A 86 4.13 -0.38 11.53
C ASN A 86 3.23 -0.27 10.29
N VAL A 87 2.88 0.94 9.85
CA VAL A 87 2.16 1.17 8.59
C VAL A 87 2.95 0.62 7.40
N ASN A 88 4.23 0.96 7.32
CA ASN A 88 5.10 0.48 6.25
C ASN A 88 5.25 -1.06 6.27
N LEU A 89 5.53 -1.62 7.45
CA LEU A 89 5.68 -3.07 7.61
C LEU A 89 4.39 -3.81 7.26
N ALA A 90 3.24 -3.31 7.70
CA ALA A 90 1.93 -3.86 7.38
C ALA A 90 1.67 -3.89 5.86
N ALA A 91 2.00 -2.81 5.14
CA ALA A 91 1.85 -2.76 3.69
C ALA A 91 2.73 -3.81 2.98
N ASN A 92 4.02 -3.86 3.33
CA ASN A 92 4.97 -4.82 2.77
C ASN A 92 4.53 -6.28 3.07
N MET A 93 4.21 -6.57 4.34
CA MET A 93 3.80 -7.92 4.73
C MET A 93 2.46 -8.34 4.14
N ALA A 94 1.55 -7.39 3.87
CA ALA A 94 0.29 -7.69 3.19
C ALA A 94 0.55 -8.11 1.73
N SER A 95 1.47 -7.43 1.03
CA SER A 95 1.88 -7.79 -0.33
C SER A 95 2.48 -9.21 -0.39
N ASP A 96 3.33 -9.54 0.57
CA ASP A 96 4.01 -10.85 0.64
C ASP A 96 3.19 -11.95 1.35
N SER A 97 1.94 -11.66 1.74
CA SER A 97 1.18 -12.59 2.57
C SER A 97 0.68 -13.79 1.77
N ILE A 98 1.08 -14.98 2.21
CA ILE A 98 0.48 -16.24 1.76
C ILE A 98 -0.66 -16.59 2.74
N GLY A 99 -1.90 -16.44 2.27
CA GLY A 99 -3.10 -16.80 3.02
C GLY A 99 -3.94 -15.60 3.50
N LYS A 100 -5.25 -15.78 3.44
CA LYS A 100 -6.25 -14.73 3.70
C LYS A 100 -6.19 -14.19 5.12
N GLU A 101 -6.00 -15.05 6.12
CA GLU A 101 -5.97 -14.66 7.52
C GLU A 101 -4.76 -13.78 7.84
N ARG A 102 -3.60 -14.12 7.27
CA ARG A 102 -2.38 -13.33 7.43
C ARG A 102 -2.51 -11.98 6.73
N PHE A 103 -3.04 -11.97 5.51
CA PHE A 103 -3.35 -10.73 4.78
C PHE A 103 -4.25 -9.80 5.60
N ILE A 104 -5.35 -10.32 6.14
CA ILE A 104 -6.30 -9.54 6.95
C ILE A 104 -5.61 -8.95 8.19
N ARG A 105 -4.80 -9.73 8.92
CA ARG A 105 -4.07 -9.20 10.09
C ARG A 105 -3.14 -8.06 9.71
N CYS A 106 -2.39 -8.19 8.61
CA CYS A 106 -1.53 -7.10 8.12
C CYS A 106 -2.36 -5.85 7.79
N LEU A 107 -3.54 -6.00 7.18
CA LEU A 107 -4.43 -4.88 6.92
C LEU A 107 -4.99 -4.24 8.20
N GLU A 108 -5.34 -5.03 9.21
CA GLU A 108 -5.76 -4.53 10.52
C GLU A 108 -4.65 -3.73 11.20
N ASP A 109 -3.43 -4.26 11.23
CA ASP A 109 -2.27 -3.57 11.81
C ASP A 109 -1.99 -2.24 11.10
N GLY A 110 -2.04 -2.22 9.77
CA GLY A 110 -1.90 -1.00 8.97
C GLY A 110 -3.03 -0.01 9.20
N PHE A 111 -4.28 -0.47 9.29
CA PHE A 111 -5.45 0.36 9.57
C PHE A 111 -5.34 1.06 10.94
N TYR A 112 -5.04 0.31 12.00
CA TYR A 112 -4.93 0.89 13.33
C TYR A 112 -3.72 1.80 13.48
N SER A 113 -2.57 1.43 12.90
CA SER A 113 -1.36 2.24 12.99
C SER A 113 -1.49 3.54 12.21
N SER A 114 -2.06 3.51 11.01
CA SER A 114 -2.33 4.73 10.23
C SER A 114 -3.32 5.66 10.94
N GLY A 115 -4.34 5.10 11.60
CA GLY A 115 -5.27 5.87 12.44
C GLY A 115 -4.58 6.58 13.60
N ARG A 116 -3.62 5.93 14.27
CA ARG A 116 -2.83 6.56 15.34
C ARG A 116 -1.93 7.67 14.81
N VAL A 117 -1.28 7.48 13.66
CA VAL A 117 -0.47 8.53 13.01
C VAL A 117 -1.30 9.78 12.71
N ILE A 118 -2.53 9.62 12.22
CA ILE A 118 -3.46 10.74 12.02
C ILE A 118 -3.71 11.49 13.33
N GLU A 119 -3.97 10.78 14.43
CA GLU A 119 -4.20 11.41 15.73
C GLU A 119 -2.95 12.10 16.27
N TYR A 120 -1.75 11.58 16.02
CA TYR A 120 -0.49 12.25 16.38
C TYR A 120 -0.27 13.54 15.60
N LEU A 121 -0.60 13.58 14.30
CA LEU A 121 -0.53 14.79 13.47
C LEU A 121 -1.54 15.86 13.92
N LYS A 122 -2.74 15.45 14.36
CA LYS A 122 -3.70 16.36 14.99
C LYS A 122 -3.18 16.90 16.31
N PHE A 123 -2.62 16.02 17.13
CA PHE A 123 -2.09 16.39 18.44
C PHE A 123 -0.89 17.33 18.31
N SER A 124 0.02 17.10 17.35
CA SER A 124 1.15 18.00 17.09
C SER A 124 0.66 19.41 16.79
N THR A 125 -0.37 19.54 15.94
CA THR A 125 -1.00 20.83 15.63
C THR A 125 -1.58 21.49 16.88
N LEU A 126 -2.26 20.72 17.73
CA LEU A 126 -2.86 21.22 18.98
C LEU A 126 -1.80 21.76 19.96
N VAL A 127 -0.63 21.12 20.03
CA VAL A 127 0.49 21.58 20.89
C VAL A 127 1.39 22.61 20.22
N GLY A 128 0.99 23.15 19.07
CA GLY A 128 1.73 24.20 18.35
C GLY A 128 2.93 23.70 17.56
N VAL A 129 3.10 22.38 17.39
CA VAL A 129 4.13 21.78 16.55
C VAL A 129 3.56 21.58 15.15
N THR A 130 3.89 22.52 14.27
CA THR A 130 3.47 22.51 12.86
C THR A 130 4.67 22.75 11.96
N SER A 131 4.58 22.23 10.74
CA SER A 131 5.49 22.49 9.64
C SER A 131 4.68 22.85 8.40
N GLU A 132 5.32 23.46 7.41
CA GLU A 132 4.69 23.69 6.09
C GLU A 132 4.15 22.40 5.47
N GLU A 133 4.74 21.26 5.82
CA GLU A 133 4.38 19.93 5.33
C GLU A 133 3.26 19.25 6.14
N SER A 134 2.85 19.80 7.28
CA SER A 134 1.90 19.13 8.20
C SER A 134 0.55 18.85 7.55
N GLY A 135 0.04 19.77 6.73
CA GLY A 135 -1.21 19.56 5.98
C GLY A 135 -1.08 18.43 4.96
N ARG A 136 0.01 18.41 4.19
CA ARG A 136 0.29 17.35 3.22
C ARG A 136 0.44 15.98 3.90
N LEU A 137 1.14 15.92 5.03
CA LEU A 137 1.31 14.68 5.81
C LEU A 137 -0.02 14.15 6.32
N TYR A 138 -0.93 15.05 6.73
CA TYR A 138 -2.27 14.67 7.13
C TYR A 138 -3.05 14.04 5.98
N ASP A 139 -3.02 14.66 4.80
CA ASP A 139 -3.70 14.15 3.61
C ASP A 139 -3.14 12.79 3.15
N GLU A 140 -1.81 12.61 3.20
CA GLU A 140 -1.15 11.34 2.91
C GLU A 140 -1.52 10.26 3.94
N ALA A 141 -1.55 10.60 5.23
CA ALA A 141 -1.95 9.69 6.30
C ALA A 141 -3.41 9.23 6.12
N ASP A 142 -4.32 10.16 5.81
CA ASP A 142 -5.74 9.86 5.55
C ASP A 142 -5.94 9.04 4.27
N LYS A 143 -5.16 9.31 3.21
CA LYS A 143 -5.17 8.49 2.00
C LYS A 143 -4.78 7.04 2.31
N ILE A 144 -3.67 6.83 3.02
CA ILE A 144 -3.21 5.48 3.40
C ILE A 144 -4.23 4.78 4.30
N HIS A 145 -4.75 5.48 5.31
CA HIS A 145 -5.75 4.94 6.21
C HIS A 145 -7.00 4.46 5.45
N ARG A 146 -7.48 5.25 4.47
CA ARG A 146 -8.59 4.88 3.61
C ARG A 146 -8.28 3.68 2.73
N ILE A 147 -7.05 3.54 2.23
CA ILE A 147 -6.64 2.35 1.47
C ILE A 147 -6.70 1.10 2.36
N PHE A 148 -6.12 1.13 3.57
CA PHE A 148 -6.21 0.01 4.51
C PHE A 148 -7.67 -0.33 4.86
N ALA A 149 -8.49 0.69 5.14
CA ALA A 149 -9.90 0.49 5.47
C ALA A 149 -10.69 -0.13 4.30
N ALA A 150 -10.44 0.32 3.06
CA ALA A 150 -11.05 -0.24 1.87
C ALA A 150 -10.61 -1.70 1.65
N SER A 151 -9.30 -1.96 1.72
CA SER A 151 -8.73 -3.31 1.58
C SER A 151 -9.29 -4.26 2.63
N LEU A 152 -9.39 -3.83 3.89
CA LEU A 152 -9.92 -4.65 4.99
C LEU A 152 -11.39 -4.98 4.79
N ARG A 153 -12.22 -4.02 4.36
CA ARG A 153 -13.64 -4.25 4.03
C ARG A 153 -13.79 -5.27 2.90
N THR A 154 -12.98 -5.14 1.86
CA THR A 154 -12.97 -6.09 0.72
C THR A 154 -12.55 -7.48 1.17
N ALA A 155 -11.45 -7.60 1.93
CA ALA A 155 -10.93 -8.88 2.39
C ALA A 155 -11.88 -9.63 3.33
N THR A 156 -12.57 -8.90 4.20
CA THR A 156 -13.54 -9.47 5.17
C THR A 156 -14.93 -9.71 4.57
N GLY A 157 -15.18 -9.23 3.35
CA GLY A 157 -16.41 -9.51 2.59
C GLY A 157 -17.68 -8.97 3.25
N ASN A 158 -17.62 -7.79 3.87
CA ASN A 158 -18.73 -7.20 4.65
C ASN A 158 -19.32 -8.10 5.76
N LYS A 159 -18.66 -9.22 6.12
CA LYS A 159 -19.01 -9.96 7.32
C LYS A 159 -18.64 -9.08 8.51
N LYS A 160 -19.64 -8.79 9.36
CA LYS A 160 -19.60 -7.85 10.48
C LYS A 160 -18.17 -7.64 10.99
N GLN A 161 -17.64 -6.47 10.68
CA GLN A 161 -16.39 -5.94 11.25
C GLN A 161 -16.33 -6.24 12.75
N SER A 162 -15.14 -6.49 13.28
CA SER A 162 -14.99 -6.68 14.72
C SER A 162 -15.60 -5.48 15.47
N PRO A 163 -16.16 -5.68 16.67
CA PRO A 163 -16.81 -4.60 17.43
C PRO A 163 -15.93 -3.36 17.60
N GLN A 164 -14.60 -3.55 17.67
CA GLN A 164 -13.61 -2.49 17.78
C GLN A 164 -13.51 -1.63 16.52
N VAL A 165 -13.55 -2.24 15.32
CA VAL A 165 -13.54 -1.50 14.04
C VAL A 165 -14.84 -0.73 13.84
N GLN A 166 -15.98 -1.30 14.25
CA GLN A 166 -17.29 -0.62 14.18
C GLN A 166 -17.35 0.60 15.09
N GLN A 167 -16.84 0.48 16.33
CA GLN A 167 -16.80 1.61 17.27
C GLN A 167 -15.89 2.73 16.76
N LEU A 168 -14.73 2.39 16.17
CA LEU A 168 -13.82 3.39 15.63
C LEU A 168 -14.42 4.13 14.41
N GLN A 169 -15.11 3.40 13.51
CA GLN A 169 -15.77 4.00 12.36
C GLN A 169 -16.96 4.89 12.77
N GLN A 170 -17.74 4.50 13.79
CA GLN A 170 -18.79 5.35 14.34
C GLN A 170 -18.24 6.62 14.99
N ALA A 171 -17.12 6.52 15.72
CA ALA A 171 -16.45 7.68 16.32
C ALA A 171 -15.89 8.65 15.26
N LEU A 172 -15.37 8.13 14.14
CA LEU A 172 -14.90 8.92 13.02
C LEU A 172 -16.05 9.60 12.26
N ALA A 173 -17.14 8.87 11.99
CA ALA A 173 -18.31 9.42 11.29
C ALA A 173 -19.03 10.51 12.10
N ALA A 174 -19.06 10.39 13.43
CA ALA A 174 -19.62 11.41 14.32
C ALA A 174 -18.81 12.73 14.35
N ARG A 175 -17.55 12.70 13.91
CA ARG A 175 -16.67 13.88 13.88
C ARG A 175 -16.68 14.66 12.56
N THR A 176 -17.31 14.14 11.51
CA THR A 176 -17.44 14.84 10.21
C THR A 176 -18.68 15.75 10.16
N VAL A 177 -19.48 15.79 11.23
CA VAL A 177 -20.69 16.61 11.36
C VAL A 177 -20.52 17.60 12.51
N VAL A 178 -19.48 18.45 12.45
CA VAL A 178 -19.37 19.69 13.24
C VAL A 178 -18.66 20.73 12.38
#